data_AF-A0AAW4KYD5-F1
#
_entry.id   AF-A0AAW4KYD5-F1
#
_cell.length_a   1.000
_cell.length_b   1.000
_cell.length_c   1.000
_cell.angle_alpha   90.00
_cell.angle_beta   90.00
_cell.angle_gamma   90.00
#
_symmetry.space_group_name_H-M   'P 1'
#
loop_
_entity.id
_entity.type
_entity.pdbx_description
1 polymer ?
#
loop_
_entity_poly.entity_id
_entity_poly.type
_entity_poly.pdbx_seq_one_letter_code
_entity_poly.pdbx_strand_id
1 'polypeptide(L)'
;MNYFQLQAIATALVLMLATPGCATSSKGGLSKQQGITRIGYAIQVGAFREVKNAERLAARLQEKGVEAFYFRKEDGVYAVRFGDFRTRDSARQAAVKLQKEKLLTSYFIASPLEPVLKKGYPAEVKKPVEQGAVKKQTAAGSDMGGIAARTAERFVGIPYRWGGDTVVDGMDCSGFVRAVYNLCGVNIPRTSREQYRVGESVAIDGLKDGDLVFFGDSEERINHVGIYVGDRKFVHAPRRGDEIKVSALDEAYFAKRFIGGKRYF
;
A
#
# COMPACT_ATOMS: atom_id res chain seq x y z
N MET A 1 -63.92 43.76 -31.62
CA MET A 1 -63.62 45.20 -31.60
C MET A 1 -62.99 45.53 -30.25
N ASN A 2 -61.91 46.32 -30.32
CA ASN A 2 -61.23 47.09 -29.26
C ASN A 2 -60.18 46.42 -28.37
N TYR A 3 -58.93 46.74 -28.74
CA TYR A 3 -57.73 46.99 -27.92
C TYR A 3 -57.94 48.07 -26.85
N PHE A 4 -57.14 48.04 -25.77
CA PHE A 4 -56.38 49.13 -25.08
C PHE A 4 -55.81 48.54 -23.76
N GLN A 5 -54.47 48.42 -23.56
CA GLN A 5 -53.59 49.32 -22.76
C GLN A 5 -53.99 49.47 -21.27
N LEU A 6 -53.15 49.62 -20.24
CA LEU A 6 -51.70 49.57 -19.95
C LEU A 6 -51.59 49.70 -18.40
N GLN A 7 -50.54 49.12 -17.79
CA GLN A 7 -49.84 49.52 -16.53
C GLN A 7 -50.55 49.65 -15.16
N ALA A 8 -50.01 48.94 -14.15
CA ALA A 8 -49.59 49.45 -12.81
C ALA A 8 -49.02 48.26 -11.98
N ILE A 9 -47.70 48.06 -11.94
CA ILE A 9 -46.79 48.41 -10.81
C ILE A 9 -47.41 48.21 -9.42
N ALA A 10 -47.00 47.15 -8.74
CA ALA A 10 -46.97 47.05 -7.28
C ALA A 10 -45.77 46.21 -6.86
N THR A 11 -44.68 46.89 -6.53
CA THR A 11 -43.44 46.35 -5.97
C THR A 11 -43.55 46.39 -4.44
N ALA A 12 -43.46 45.25 -3.75
CA ALA A 12 -43.02 45.16 -2.36
C ALA A 12 -42.79 43.70 -1.92
N LEU A 13 -41.84 43.53 -0.99
CA LEU A 13 -41.62 42.36 -0.12
C LEU A 13 -40.89 41.17 -0.78
N VAL A 14 -39.82 40.56 -0.26
CA VAL A 14 -39.27 40.46 1.10
C VAL A 14 -37.74 40.30 1.02
N LEU A 15 -37.06 40.98 1.95
CA LEU A 15 -35.65 40.90 2.31
C LEU A 15 -35.31 39.52 2.92
N MET A 16 -34.35 38.77 2.35
CA MET A 16 -33.69 37.65 3.03
C MET A 16 -32.18 37.88 3.01
N LEU A 17 -31.67 38.33 4.15
CA LEU A 17 -30.24 38.48 4.44
C LEU A 17 -29.62 37.08 4.56
N ALA A 18 -28.76 36.71 3.62
CA ALA A 18 -27.85 35.57 3.79
C ALA A 18 -26.55 36.09 4.39
N THR A 19 -26.32 35.81 5.68
CA THR A 19 -25.00 35.92 6.29
C THR A 19 -24.15 34.70 5.87
N PRO A 20 -22.86 34.87 5.53
CA PRO A 20 -21.97 33.74 5.36
C PRO A 20 -21.60 33.18 6.75
N GLY A 21 -22.27 32.10 7.13
CA GLY A 21 -21.90 31.29 8.29
C GLY A 21 -20.54 30.64 8.07
N CYS A 22 -19.59 31.00 8.92
CA CYS A 22 -18.28 30.39 9.06
C CYS A 22 -18.43 28.89 9.36
N ALA A 23 -17.99 28.02 8.44
CA ALA A 23 -17.98 26.57 8.64
C ALA A 23 -16.55 26.11 8.95
N THR A 24 -16.19 26.17 10.22
CA THR A 24 -15.14 25.29 10.78
C THR A 24 -15.78 23.95 11.10
N SER A 25 -15.38 22.88 10.41
CA SER A 25 -15.56 21.51 10.92
C SER A 25 -14.51 20.57 10.34
N SER A 26 -13.46 20.39 11.14
CA SER A 26 -12.56 19.24 11.11
C SER A 26 -13.32 17.94 11.26
N LYS A 27 -13.26 17.05 10.26
CA LYS A 27 -13.29 15.58 10.43
C LYS A 27 -12.51 14.94 9.29
N GLY A 28 -11.22 14.71 9.51
CA GLY A 28 -10.38 13.89 8.64
C GLY A 28 -10.80 12.43 8.72
N GLY A 29 -11.81 12.06 7.94
CA GLY A 29 -12.08 10.67 7.61
C GLY A 29 -11.06 10.22 6.56
N LEU A 30 -10.42 9.07 6.80
CA LEU A 30 -9.59 8.36 5.81
C LEU A 30 -10.41 8.20 4.52
N SER A 31 -10.17 9.10 3.57
CA SER A 31 -10.85 9.18 2.30
C SER A 31 -10.67 7.87 1.55
N LYS A 32 -11.79 7.28 1.13
CA LYS A 32 -11.85 6.20 0.14
C LYS A 32 -11.41 6.77 -1.21
N GLN A 33 -10.11 7.06 -1.33
CA GLN A 33 -9.46 7.41 -2.59
C GLN A 33 -9.72 6.24 -3.55
N GLN A 34 -10.45 6.48 -4.65
CA GLN A 34 -10.85 5.42 -5.59
C GLN A 34 -9.62 4.58 -5.95
N GLY A 35 -9.64 3.26 -5.71
CA GLY A 35 -8.53 2.35 -6.03
C GLY A 35 -7.50 2.10 -4.92
N ILE A 36 -7.54 2.83 -3.80
CA ILE A 36 -6.73 2.54 -2.61
C ILE A 36 -7.62 1.92 -1.54
N THR A 37 -7.29 0.72 -1.07
CA THR A 37 -8.03 0.06 0.01
C THR A 37 -7.10 -0.41 1.12
N ARG A 38 -7.57 -0.38 2.35
CA ARG A 38 -6.88 -1.04 3.46
C ARG A 38 -7.09 -2.54 3.36
N ILE A 39 -6.01 -3.30 3.53
CA ILE A 39 -6.09 -4.75 3.67
C ILE A 39 -6.73 -5.05 5.03
N GLY A 40 -7.63 -6.02 5.03
CA GLY A 40 -8.20 -6.61 6.22
C GLY A 40 -7.18 -7.45 7.01
N TYR A 41 -7.69 -8.47 7.67
CA TYR A 41 -6.85 -9.46 8.35
C TYR A 41 -6.07 -10.24 7.31
N ALA A 42 -4.82 -10.59 7.62
CA ALA A 42 -3.98 -11.42 6.78
C ALA A 42 -3.49 -12.64 7.55
N ILE A 43 -3.10 -13.69 6.84
CA ILE A 43 -2.44 -14.85 7.42
C ILE A 43 -0.94 -14.65 7.25
N GLN A 44 -0.20 -14.76 8.35
CA GLN A 44 1.26 -14.72 8.35
C GLN A 44 1.82 -16.07 8.79
N VAL A 45 2.85 -16.54 8.10
CA VAL A 45 3.46 -17.85 8.33
C VAL A 45 4.96 -17.72 8.46
N GLY A 46 5.49 -18.40 9.47
CA GLY A 46 6.91 -18.70 9.60
C GLY A 46 7.71 -17.81 10.57
N ALA A 47 9.00 -18.09 10.51
CA ALA A 47 10.16 -17.32 10.94
C ALA A 47 11.36 -18.06 10.29
N PHE A 48 11.33 -18.15 8.95
CA PHE A 48 12.25 -18.98 8.19
C PHE A 48 13.66 -18.41 8.26
N ARG A 49 14.65 -19.22 8.66
CA ARG A 49 16.06 -18.79 8.64
C ARG A 49 16.61 -18.71 7.22
N GLU A 50 16.12 -19.56 6.33
CA GLU A 50 16.52 -19.61 4.92
C GLU A 50 15.44 -19.00 4.03
N VAL A 51 15.82 -18.06 3.17
CA VAL A 51 14.93 -17.39 2.22
C VAL A 51 14.18 -18.39 1.32
N LYS A 52 14.89 -19.44 0.85
CA LYS A 52 14.33 -20.48 -0.02
C LYS A 52 13.10 -21.18 0.57
N ASN A 53 12.97 -21.23 1.89
CA ASN A 53 11.82 -21.85 2.54
C ASN A 53 10.59 -20.93 2.48
N ALA A 54 10.78 -19.63 2.66
CA ALA A 54 9.72 -18.64 2.49
C ALA A 54 9.28 -18.54 1.02
N GLU A 55 10.24 -18.59 0.09
CA GLU A 55 10.00 -18.62 -1.36
C GLU A 55 9.13 -19.79 -1.79
N ARG A 56 9.49 -21.02 -1.39
CA ARG A 56 8.72 -22.22 -1.76
C ARG A 56 7.30 -22.17 -1.19
N LEU A 57 7.11 -21.61 0.01
CA LEU A 57 5.77 -21.44 0.56
C LEU A 57 4.96 -20.42 -0.23
N ALA A 58 5.53 -19.24 -0.52
CA ALA A 58 4.85 -18.20 -1.29
C ALA A 58 4.46 -18.72 -2.69
N ALA A 59 5.37 -19.41 -3.38
CA ALA A 59 5.11 -20.00 -4.69
C ALA A 59 3.95 -21.02 -4.66
N ARG A 60 3.96 -21.95 -3.69
CA ARG A 60 2.87 -22.94 -3.52
C ARG A 60 1.50 -22.31 -3.24
N LEU A 61 1.48 -21.16 -2.55
CA LEU A 61 0.25 -20.40 -2.31
C LEU A 61 -0.21 -19.73 -3.62
N GLN A 62 0.70 -19.11 -4.35
CA GLN A 62 0.43 -18.44 -5.62
C GLN A 62 -0.04 -19.41 -6.71
N GLU A 63 0.50 -20.63 -6.79
CA GLU A 63 0.02 -21.71 -7.66
C GLU A 63 -1.46 -22.06 -7.41
N LYS A 64 -1.95 -21.80 -6.19
CA LYS A 64 -3.35 -21.99 -5.79
C LYS A 64 -4.20 -20.72 -5.93
N GLY A 65 -3.68 -19.70 -6.60
CA GLY A 65 -4.35 -18.40 -6.78
C GLY A 65 -4.39 -17.55 -5.52
N VAL A 66 -3.55 -17.84 -4.52
CA VAL A 66 -3.44 -17.03 -3.30
C VAL A 66 -2.31 -16.03 -3.47
N GLU A 67 -2.66 -14.75 -3.49
CA GLU A 67 -1.65 -13.68 -3.50
C GLU A 67 -0.88 -13.69 -2.17
N ALA A 68 0.42 -14.02 -2.25
CA ALA A 68 1.31 -14.17 -1.11
C ALA A 68 2.61 -13.42 -1.32
N PHE A 69 3.08 -12.73 -0.28
CA PHE A 69 4.31 -11.97 -0.29
C PHE A 69 5.19 -12.44 0.86
N TYR A 70 6.46 -12.69 0.60
CA TYR A 70 7.42 -12.92 1.66
C TYR A 70 8.28 -11.70 1.90
N PHE A 71 8.78 -11.55 3.12
CA PHE A 71 9.61 -10.42 3.52
C PHE A 71 10.58 -10.83 4.62
N ARG A 72 11.69 -10.08 4.74
CA ARG A 72 12.68 -10.24 5.80
C ARG A 72 12.34 -9.33 6.98
N LYS A 73 12.27 -9.91 8.17
CA LYS A 73 12.05 -9.20 9.45
C LYS A 73 13.36 -8.61 10.00
N GLU A 74 13.25 -7.76 11.02
CA GLU A 74 14.40 -7.12 11.70
C GLU A 74 15.36 -8.12 12.34
N ASP A 75 14.85 -9.22 12.88
CA ASP A 75 15.60 -10.33 13.46
C ASP A 75 16.28 -11.22 12.39
N GLY A 76 16.17 -10.86 11.12
CA GLY A 76 16.82 -11.51 10.00
C GLY A 76 16.10 -12.75 9.47
N VAL A 77 15.00 -13.17 10.09
CA VAL A 77 14.18 -14.29 9.60
C VAL A 77 13.16 -13.82 8.57
N TYR A 78 12.72 -14.73 7.71
CA TYR A 78 11.72 -14.46 6.69
C TYR A 78 10.33 -14.90 7.15
N ALA A 79 9.30 -14.19 6.69
CA ALA A 79 7.90 -14.56 6.90
C ALA A 79 7.13 -14.39 5.59
N VAL A 80 6.03 -15.12 5.45
CA VAL A 80 5.10 -15.03 4.31
C VAL A 80 3.78 -14.48 4.81
N ARG A 81 3.25 -13.44 4.18
CA ARG A 81 1.94 -12.83 4.46
C ARG A 81 1.04 -12.95 3.23
N PHE A 82 -0.22 -13.29 3.44
CA PHE A 82 -1.19 -13.43 2.37
C PHE A 82 -2.63 -13.24 2.85
N GLY A 83 -3.51 -12.92 1.91
CA GLY A 83 -4.94 -12.77 2.12
C GLY A 83 -5.38 -11.40 2.63
N ASP A 84 -6.63 -11.09 2.31
CA ASP A 84 -7.34 -9.86 2.65
C ASP A 84 -8.73 -10.25 3.17
N PHE A 85 -8.82 -10.47 4.49
CA PHE A 85 -9.99 -11.03 5.13
C PHE A 85 -10.73 -9.96 5.93
N ARG A 86 -12.04 -9.82 5.70
CA ARG A 86 -12.85 -8.83 6.42
C ARG A 86 -12.87 -9.04 7.93
N THR A 87 -12.79 -10.30 8.39
CA THR A 87 -12.81 -10.64 9.82
C THR A 87 -11.68 -11.59 10.19
N ARG A 88 -11.25 -11.52 11.47
CA ARG A 88 -10.26 -12.44 12.04
C ARG A 88 -10.70 -13.90 11.88
N ASP A 89 -11.99 -14.17 12.03
CA ASP A 89 -12.54 -15.52 11.91
C ASP A 89 -12.49 -16.04 10.48
N SER A 90 -12.79 -15.21 9.48
CA SER A 90 -12.62 -15.61 8.07
C SER A 90 -11.16 -15.93 7.72
N ALA A 91 -10.22 -15.15 8.25
CA ALA A 91 -8.79 -15.42 8.09
C ALA A 91 -8.39 -16.74 8.77
N ARG A 92 -8.90 -16.98 9.99
CA ARG A 92 -8.65 -18.22 10.74
C ARG A 92 -9.22 -19.44 10.02
N GLN A 93 -10.43 -19.36 9.50
CA GLN A 93 -11.07 -20.45 8.75
C GLN A 93 -10.26 -20.79 7.49
N ALA A 94 -9.80 -19.77 6.75
CA ALA A 94 -8.94 -19.97 5.60
C ALA A 94 -7.59 -20.61 5.98
N ALA A 95 -6.95 -20.15 7.07
CA ALA A 95 -5.72 -20.74 7.56
C ALA A 95 -5.88 -22.21 7.99
N VAL A 96 -6.99 -22.54 8.67
CA VAL A 96 -7.32 -23.93 9.04
C VAL A 96 -7.53 -24.81 7.81
N LYS A 97 -8.17 -24.29 6.75
CA LYS A 97 -8.30 -25.02 5.48
C LYS A 97 -6.94 -25.34 4.88
N LEU A 98 -6.04 -24.36 4.82
CA LEU A 98 -4.68 -24.55 4.29
C LEU A 98 -3.82 -25.49 5.17
N GLN A 99 -4.05 -25.52 6.49
CA GLN A 99 -3.45 -26.53 7.37
C GLN A 99 -3.94 -27.94 7.05
N LYS A 100 -5.25 -28.13 6.82
CA LYS A 100 -5.81 -29.43 6.42
C LYS A 100 -5.24 -29.92 5.09
N GLU A 101 -4.98 -28.99 4.17
CA GLU A 101 -4.29 -29.25 2.89
C GLU A 101 -2.77 -29.45 3.04
N LYS A 102 -2.23 -29.45 4.27
CA LYS A 102 -0.79 -29.59 4.58
C LYS A 102 0.09 -28.54 3.88
N LEU A 103 -0.48 -27.36 3.62
CA LEU A 103 0.26 -26.21 3.08
C LEU A 103 0.92 -25.40 4.20
N LEU A 104 0.27 -25.33 5.36
CA LEU A 104 0.74 -24.57 6.52
C LEU A 104 1.02 -25.51 7.70
N THR A 105 2.10 -25.25 8.42
CA THR A 105 2.40 -25.91 9.71
C THR A 105 1.94 -25.04 10.88
N SER A 106 2.34 -23.77 10.90
CA SER A 106 1.92 -22.77 11.90
C SER A 106 1.50 -21.48 11.20
N TYR A 107 0.63 -20.69 11.83
CA TYR A 107 0.21 -19.40 11.30
C TYR A 107 -0.16 -18.43 12.42
N PHE A 108 -0.14 -17.16 12.08
CA PHE A 108 -0.63 -16.04 12.87
C PHE A 108 -1.63 -15.23 12.04
N ILE A 109 -2.67 -14.70 12.67
CA ILE A 109 -3.63 -13.81 12.00
C ILE A 109 -3.22 -12.37 12.27
N ALA A 110 -2.61 -11.74 11.27
CA ALA A 110 -2.18 -10.36 11.32
C ALA A 110 -3.37 -9.41 11.25
N SER A 111 -3.39 -8.43 12.14
CA SER A 111 -4.43 -7.40 12.20
C SER A 111 -4.26 -6.39 11.05
N PRO A 112 -5.36 -5.81 10.54
CA PRO A 112 -5.33 -4.69 9.57
C PRO A 112 -4.51 -3.47 10.04
N LEU A 113 -4.37 -3.30 11.36
CA LEU A 113 -3.73 -2.13 11.99
C LEU A 113 -2.29 -2.40 12.45
N GLU A 114 -1.77 -3.61 12.24
CA GLU A 114 -0.44 -3.99 12.69
C GLU A 114 0.56 -3.83 11.54
N PRO A 115 1.43 -2.80 11.56
CA PRO A 115 2.54 -2.74 10.63
C PRO A 115 3.46 -3.95 10.83
N VAL A 116 3.91 -4.53 9.72
CA VAL A 116 4.71 -5.75 9.67
C VAL A 116 6.04 -5.66 10.46
N LEU A 117 6.51 -4.45 10.80
CA LEU A 117 7.81 -4.20 11.41
C LEU A 117 7.81 -3.97 12.94
N LYS A 118 6.72 -4.18 13.69
CA LYS A 118 6.80 -4.00 15.16
C LYS A 118 7.66 -5.08 15.83
N LYS A 119 8.62 -4.63 16.67
CA LYS A 119 9.54 -5.45 17.46
C LYS A 119 8.78 -6.30 18.50
N GLY A 120 9.03 -7.62 18.48
CA GLY A 120 8.54 -8.57 19.48
C GLY A 120 7.49 -9.54 18.94
N TYR A 121 7.94 -10.64 18.32
CA TYR A 121 7.18 -11.90 18.29
C TYR A 121 7.94 -12.91 19.16
N PRO A 122 7.26 -13.66 20.04
CA PRO A 122 7.91 -14.74 20.77
C PRO A 122 8.43 -15.78 19.77
N ALA A 123 9.74 -15.99 19.79
CA ALA A 123 10.35 -17.16 19.19
C ALA A 123 9.71 -18.40 19.83
N GLU A 124 9.23 -19.32 18.99
CA GLU A 124 8.46 -20.54 19.35
C GLU A 124 6.99 -20.33 19.75
N VAL A 125 6.08 -20.37 18.76
CA VAL A 125 4.68 -20.76 19.01
C VAL A 125 4.54 -22.25 18.69
N LYS A 126 4.83 -23.10 19.69
CA LYS A 126 4.37 -24.49 19.71
C LYS A 126 2.96 -24.50 20.31
N LYS A 127 1.95 -24.79 19.46
CA LYS A 127 0.49 -24.91 19.72
C LYS A 127 -0.35 -23.61 19.67
N PRO A 128 -1.66 -23.70 19.30
CA PRO A 128 -2.52 -22.54 19.08
C PRO A 128 -2.84 -21.87 20.41
N VAL A 129 -2.43 -20.62 20.59
CA VAL A 129 -2.75 -19.84 21.79
C VAL A 129 -4.13 -19.20 21.62
N GLU A 130 -5.09 -19.67 22.43
CA GLU A 130 -6.33 -18.95 22.75
C GLU A 130 -6.04 -17.71 23.62
N GLN A 131 -6.98 -16.78 23.59
CA GLN A 131 -6.83 -15.35 23.86
C GLN A 131 -6.28 -14.97 25.25
N GLY A 132 -5.45 -13.93 25.28
CA GLY A 132 -5.26 -13.05 26.44
C GLY A 132 -5.33 -11.59 25.97
N ALA A 133 -6.12 -10.77 26.65
CA ALA A 133 -6.47 -9.40 26.27
C ALA A 133 -5.23 -8.52 25.98
N VAL A 134 -5.04 -8.16 24.71
CA VAL A 134 -4.09 -7.11 24.31
C VAL A 134 -4.71 -5.77 24.72
N LYS A 135 -4.06 -5.09 25.67
CA LYS A 135 -4.40 -3.72 26.08
C LYS A 135 -4.55 -2.83 24.85
N LYS A 136 -5.67 -2.09 24.80
CA LYS A 136 -6.04 -1.09 23.78
C LYS A 136 -4.99 0.03 23.75
N GLN A 137 -3.89 -0.17 23.03
CA GLN A 137 -3.02 0.92 22.61
C GLN A 137 -3.70 1.62 21.43
N THR A 138 -4.12 2.85 21.67
CA THR A 138 -4.70 3.77 20.69
C THR A 138 -3.76 3.96 19.50
N ALA A 139 -4.27 3.76 18.29
CA ALA A 139 -3.59 3.93 17.01
C ALA A 139 -3.29 5.42 16.69
N ALA A 140 -2.50 6.07 17.55
CA ALA A 140 -1.85 7.33 17.24
C ALA A 140 -0.40 7.04 16.78
N GLY A 141 -0.07 7.38 15.53
CA GLY A 141 1.31 7.71 15.13
C GLY A 141 2.23 6.58 14.66
N SER A 142 1.77 5.60 13.89
CA SER A 142 2.71 4.74 13.13
C SER A 142 3.16 5.47 11.86
N ASP A 143 4.45 5.78 11.74
CA ASP A 143 5.10 6.29 10.52
C ASP A 143 5.07 5.23 9.41
N MET A 144 3.91 5.09 8.75
CA MET A 144 3.71 4.08 7.71
C MET A 144 4.54 4.37 6.47
N GLY A 145 4.81 5.64 6.18
CA GLY A 145 5.69 6.06 5.09
C GLY A 145 7.12 5.54 5.30
N GLY A 146 7.72 5.80 6.46
CA GLY A 146 9.04 5.27 6.80
C GLY A 146 9.07 3.74 6.89
N ILE A 147 7.98 3.09 7.33
CA ILE A 147 7.86 1.63 7.29
C ILE A 147 7.87 1.11 5.84
N ALA A 148 7.16 1.75 4.92
CA ALA A 148 7.14 1.39 3.51
C ALA A 148 8.52 1.59 2.86
N ALA A 149 9.20 2.71 3.16
CA ALA A 149 10.57 2.96 2.70
C ALA A 149 11.55 1.88 3.15
N ARG A 150 11.60 1.56 4.46
CA ARG A 150 12.47 0.49 4.98
C ARG A 150 12.10 -0.89 4.47
N THR A 151 10.82 -1.12 4.19
CA THR A 151 10.35 -2.36 3.58
C THR A 151 10.84 -2.46 2.15
N ALA A 152 10.76 -1.39 1.36
CA ALA A 152 11.25 -1.30 -0.01
C ALA A 152 12.74 -1.66 -0.13
N GLU A 153 13.57 -1.16 0.79
CA GLU A 153 15.00 -1.49 0.84
C GLU A 153 15.30 -2.99 0.97
N ARG A 154 14.38 -3.78 1.57
CA ARG A 154 14.55 -5.23 1.70
C ARG A 154 14.37 -6.00 0.41
N PHE A 155 13.87 -5.34 -0.63
CA PHE A 155 13.67 -5.92 -1.96
C PHE A 155 14.87 -5.67 -2.89
N VAL A 156 15.85 -4.87 -2.47
CA VAL A 156 17.07 -4.63 -3.26
C VAL A 156 17.78 -5.96 -3.58
N GLY A 157 18.16 -6.14 -4.83
CA GLY A 157 18.77 -7.37 -5.36
C GLY A 157 17.80 -8.36 -6.00
N ILE A 158 16.48 -8.13 -5.94
CA ILE A 158 15.52 -9.00 -6.63
C ILE A 158 15.55 -8.70 -8.14
N PRO A 159 15.67 -9.71 -9.02
CA PRO A 159 15.71 -9.48 -10.46
C PRO A 159 14.45 -8.80 -10.99
N TYR A 160 14.61 -7.93 -11.99
CA TYR A 160 13.47 -7.39 -12.73
C TYR A 160 12.82 -8.46 -13.61
N ARG A 161 11.48 -8.51 -13.61
CA ARG A 161 10.71 -9.27 -14.59
C ARG A 161 9.47 -8.51 -15.03
N TRP A 162 9.33 -8.30 -16.35
CA TRP A 162 8.16 -7.65 -16.92
C TRP A 162 6.88 -8.41 -16.58
N GLY A 163 5.89 -7.73 -16.00
CA GLY A 163 4.64 -8.36 -15.54
C GLY A 163 4.79 -9.12 -14.22
N GLY A 164 6.01 -9.27 -13.70
CA GLY A 164 6.29 -9.99 -12.47
C GLY A 164 5.83 -9.24 -11.23
N ASP A 165 5.31 -9.98 -10.27
CA ASP A 165 4.85 -9.48 -8.97
C ASP A 165 5.25 -10.42 -7.81
N THR A 166 6.22 -11.31 -8.04
CA THR A 166 6.73 -12.25 -7.05
C THR A 166 8.23 -12.07 -6.87
N VAL A 167 8.71 -12.28 -5.65
CA VAL A 167 10.14 -12.13 -5.37
C VAL A 167 10.97 -13.25 -6.01
N VAL A 168 10.39 -14.44 -6.18
CA VAL A 168 11.07 -15.62 -6.73
C VAL A 168 11.30 -15.47 -8.23
N ASP A 169 10.27 -15.08 -8.96
CA ASP A 169 10.32 -14.94 -10.41
C ASP A 169 10.91 -13.60 -10.85
N GLY A 170 10.98 -12.64 -9.93
CA GLY A 170 11.31 -11.25 -10.20
C GLY A 170 10.08 -10.37 -10.34
N MET A 171 10.27 -9.06 -10.20
CA MET A 171 9.21 -8.07 -10.14
C MET A 171 9.38 -6.98 -11.19
N ASP A 172 8.27 -6.43 -11.71
CA ASP A 172 8.30 -5.14 -12.41
C ASP A 172 8.13 -3.99 -11.43
N CYS A 173 8.30 -2.75 -11.93
CA CYS A 173 8.27 -1.55 -11.10
C CYS A 173 6.97 -1.44 -10.27
N SER A 174 5.83 -1.58 -10.92
CA SER A 174 4.52 -1.45 -10.27
C SER A 174 4.14 -2.65 -9.40
N GLY A 175 4.58 -3.86 -9.76
CA GLY A 175 4.39 -5.08 -8.98
C GLY A 175 5.19 -5.06 -7.67
N PHE A 176 6.44 -4.60 -7.75
CA PHE A 176 7.28 -4.34 -6.58
C PHE A 176 6.63 -3.34 -5.63
N VAL A 177 6.19 -2.18 -6.15
CA VAL A 177 5.55 -1.16 -5.33
C VAL A 177 4.27 -1.70 -4.66
N ARG A 178 3.45 -2.44 -5.41
CA ARG A 178 2.23 -3.06 -4.88
C ARG A 178 2.55 -4.05 -3.75
N ALA A 179 3.59 -4.87 -3.89
CA ALA A 179 4.00 -5.83 -2.87
C ALA A 179 4.40 -5.12 -1.55
N VAL A 180 5.20 -4.05 -1.63
CA VAL A 180 5.61 -3.27 -0.45
C VAL A 180 4.40 -2.65 0.24
N TYR A 181 3.49 -2.03 -0.51
CA TYR A 181 2.28 -1.44 0.05
C TYR A 181 1.34 -2.47 0.67
N ASN A 182 1.23 -3.65 0.06
CA ASN A 182 0.43 -4.74 0.61
C ASN A 182 0.99 -5.22 1.95
N LEU A 183 2.32 -5.35 2.07
CA LEU A 183 2.98 -5.61 3.35
C LEU A 183 2.74 -4.50 4.38
N CYS A 184 2.50 -3.26 3.92
CA CYS A 184 2.12 -2.13 4.77
C CYS A 184 0.60 -2.00 5.00
N GLY A 185 -0.19 -3.01 4.61
CA GLY A 185 -1.63 -3.05 4.85
C GLY A 185 -2.47 -2.21 3.89
N VAL A 186 -1.92 -1.86 2.72
CA VAL A 186 -2.61 -1.06 1.68
C VAL A 186 -2.57 -1.80 0.35
N ASN A 187 -3.73 -2.00 -0.25
CA ASN A 187 -3.87 -2.44 -1.62
C ASN A 187 -3.91 -1.22 -2.53
N ILE A 188 -3.13 -1.27 -3.61
CA ILE A 188 -3.03 -0.25 -4.64
C ILE A 188 -3.20 -0.90 -6.02
N PRO A 189 -3.50 -0.12 -7.07
CA PRO A 189 -3.67 -0.65 -8.42
C PRO A 189 -2.42 -1.38 -8.96
N ARG A 190 -2.60 -2.28 -9.94
CA ARG A 190 -1.50 -3.11 -10.48
C ARG A 190 -0.51 -2.31 -11.34
N THR A 191 -0.97 -1.33 -12.09
CA THR A 191 -0.12 -0.62 -13.07
C THR A 191 0.32 0.74 -12.57
N SER A 192 1.53 1.18 -12.96
CA SER A 192 2.06 2.49 -12.59
C SER A 192 1.16 3.65 -13.03
N ARG A 193 0.48 3.52 -14.18
CA ARG A 193 -0.51 4.50 -14.67
C ARG A 193 -1.72 4.62 -13.75
N GLU A 194 -2.26 3.51 -13.27
CA GLU A 194 -3.39 3.54 -12.34
C GLU A 194 -2.95 4.02 -10.95
N GLN A 195 -1.76 3.63 -10.50
CA GLN A 195 -1.16 4.14 -9.26
C GLN A 195 -0.96 5.67 -9.31
N TYR A 196 -0.59 6.25 -10.45
CA TYR A 196 -0.48 7.72 -10.53
C TYR A 196 -1.82 8.45 -10.41
N ARG A 197 -2.92 7.81 -10.81
CA ARG A 197 -4.27 8.43 -10.81
C ARG A 197 -4.93 8.50 -9.44
N VAL A 198 -4.35 7.86 -8.43
CA VAL A 198 -4.92 7.73 -7.10
C VAL A 198 -3.93 8.22 -6.04
N GLY A 199 -4.43 8.61 -4.87
CA GLY A 199 -3.62 9.20 -3.82
C GLY A 199 -3.48 10.72 -3.94
N GLU A 200 -2.89 11.32 -2.92
CA GLU A 200 -2.64 12.76 -2.86
C GLU A 200 -1.42 13.12 -3.72
N SER A 201 -1.54 14.11 -4.61
CA SER A 201 -0.40 14.62 -5.38
C SER A 201 0.61 15.31 -4.47
N VAL A 202 1.89 14.98 -4.64
CA VAL A 202 3.01 15.54 -3.87
C VAL A 202 4.04 16.13 -4.82
N ALA A 203 4.41 17.40 -4.57
CA ALA A 203 5.51 18.04 -5.28
C ALA A 203 6.86 17.46 -4.84
N ILE A 204 7.90 17.58 -5.68
CA ILE A 204 9.22 16.98 -5.41
C ILE A 204 9.82 17.41 -4.06
N ASP A 205 9.65 18.67 -3.67
CA ASP A 205 10.15 19.22 -2.39
C ASP A 205 9.27 18.84 -1.19
N GLY A 206 8.08 18.29 -1.45
CA GLY A 206 7.16 17.79 -0.44
C GLY A 206 7.23 16.28 -0.22
N LEU A 207 8.13 15.58 -0.93
CA LEU A 207 8.31 14.14 -0.84
C LEU A 207 8.77 13.74 0.57
N LYS A 208 8.15 12.67 1.07
CA LYS A 208 8.46 12.02 2.34
C LYS A 208 8.68 10.54 2.11
N ASP A 209 9.37 9.90 3.05
CA ASP A 209 9.59 8.45 3.01
C ASP A 209 8.30 7.70 2.76
N GLY A 210 8.37 6.76 1.83
CA GLY A 210 7.23 5.96 1.42
C GLY A 210 6.30 6.64 0.42
N ASP A 211 6.50 7.89 0.00
CA ASP A 211 5.78 8.43 -1.16
C ASP A 211 6.21 7.70 -2.44
N LEU A 212 5.29 7.60 -3.39
CA LEU A 212 5.59 7.05 -4.72
C LEU A 212 6.09 8.15 -5.65
N VAL A 213 7.17 7.88 -6.38
CA VAL A 213 7.70 8.76 -7.41
C VAL A 213 7.46 8.16 -8.79
N PHE A 214 6.93 8.96 -9.72
CA PHE A 214 6.51 8.50 -11.04
C PHE A 214 7.30 9.17 -12.15
N PHE A 215 7.58 8.39 -13.19
CA PHE A 215 8.34 8.84 -14.35
C PHE A 215 7.64 8.45 -15.67
N GLY A 216 7.82 9.28 -16.68
CA GLY A 216 7.15 9.13 -17.97
C GLY A 216 7.48 10.25 -18.95
N ASP A 217 6.71 10.34 -20.02
CA ASP A 217 6.76 11.47 -20.96
C ASP A 217 5.71 12.55 -20.65
N SER A 218 4.64 12.18 -19.94
CA SER A 218 3.56 13.04 -19.47
C SER A 218 2.75 12.30 -18.39
N GLU A 219 1.78 12.97 -17.76
CA GLU A 219 0.86 12.36 -16.79
C GLU A 219 0.05 11.19 -17.36
N GLU A 220 -0.26 11.23 -18.66
CA GLU A 220 -0.98 10.16 -19.37
C GLU A 220 -0.05 9.00 -19.78
N ARG A 221 1.26 9.27 -19.88
CA ARG A 221 2.29 8.34 -20.35
C ARG A 221 3.31 7.99 -19.27
N ILE A 222 2.81 7.63 -18.08
CA ILE A 222 3.62 7.01 -17.03
C ILE A 222 4.14 5.65 -17.51
N ASN A 223 5.44 5.43 -17.36
CA ASN A 223 6.08 4.17 -17.71
C ASN A 223 6.89 3.55 -16.56
N HIS A 224 7.12 4.29 -15.46
CA HIS A 224 7.93 3.82 -14.35
C HIS A 224 7.49 4.42 -13.00
N VAL A 225 7.73 3.67 -11.93
CA VAL A 225 7.39 4.04 -10.55
C VAL A 225 8.46 3.50 -9.58
N GLY A 226 8.65 4.20 -8.45
CA GLY A 226 9.45 3.73 -7.33
C GLY A 226 8.97 4.31 -6.00
N ILE A 227 9.57 3.86 -4.90
CA ILE A 227 9.26 4.29 -3.53
C ILE A 227 10.37 5.22 -3.05
N TYR A 228 10.01 6.44 -2.67
CA TYR A 228 10.94 7.41 -2.11
C TYR A 228 11.44 6.94 -0.74
N VAL A 229 12.75 7.05 -0.52
CA VAL A 229 13.44 6.58 0.70
C VAL A 229 14.31 7.66 1.33
N GLY A 230 13.95 8.93 1.14
CA GLY A 230 14.69 10.07 1.67
C GLY A 230 15.85 10.50 0.77
N ASP A 231 16.48 11.63 1.10
CA ASP A 231 17.73 12.11 0.48
C ASP A 231 17.72 12.14 -1.06
N ARG A 232 16.59 12.52 -1.67
CA ARG A 232 16.40 12.51 -3.13
C ARG A 232 16.64 11.14 -3.77
N LYS A 233 16.43 10.06 -3.03
CA LYS A 233 16.61 8.66 -3.48
C LYS A 233 15.30 7.90 -3.46
N PHE A 234 15.26 6.85 -4.27
CA PHE A 234 14.12 5.96 -4.34
C PHE A 234 14.55 4.53 -4.70
N VAL A 235 13.79 3.55 -4.23
CA VAL A 235 13.94 2.14 -4.60
C VAL A 235 13.00 1.83 -5.75
N HIS A 236 13.46 1.08 -6.74
CA HIS A 236 12.65 0.68 -7.90
C HIS A 236 13.16 -0.59 -8.55
N ALA A 237 12.29 -1.26 -9.32
CA ALA A 237 12.66 -2.30 -10.27
C ALA A 237 12.84 -1.68 -11.67
N PRO A 238 14.06 -1.43 -12.16
CA PRO A 238 14.33 -0.55 -13.30
C PRO A 238 13.88 -1.11 -14.66
N ARG A 239 14.43 -2.27 -15.06
CA ARG A 239 14.26 -2.85 -16.40
C ARG A 239 14.86 -4.25 -16.48
N ARG A 240 14.57 -4.96 -17.57
CA ARG A 240 15.14 -6.29 -17.87
C ARG A 240 16.68 -6.26 -17.84
N GLY A 241 17.27 -7.30 -17.24
CA GLY A 241 18.72 -7.46 -17.12
C GLY A 241 19.34 -6.71 -15.93
N ASP A 242 18.50 -6.20 -15.04
CA ASP A 242 18.88 -5.43 -13.87
C ASP A 242 18.02 -5.89 -12.68
N GLU A 243 18.34 -5.41 -11.49
CA GLU A 243 17.69 -5.80 -10.24
C GLU A 243 17.08 -4.59 -9.52
N ILE A 244 16.20 -4.85 -8.55
CA ILE A 244 15.68 -3.81 -7.68
C ILE A 244 16.84 -3.12 -6.99
N LYS A 245 16.90 -1.79 -7.06
CA LYS A 245 18.02 -1.00 -6.54
C LYS A 245 17.58 0.39 -6.10
N VAL A 246 18.50 1.06 -5.41
CA VAL A 246 18.38 2.47 -5.04
C VAL A 246 18.96 3.32 -6.18
N SER A 247 18.22 4.33 -6.60
CA SER A 247 18.69 5.36 -7.56
C SER A 247 18.40 6.75 -7.00
N ALA A 248 19.08 7.76 -7.52
CA ALA A 248 18.85 9.16 -7.16
C ALA A 248 17.92 9.84 -8.17
N LEU A 249 17.00 10.68 -7.68
CA LEU A 249 16.12 11.52 -8.50
C LEU A 249 16.91 12.49 -9.39
N ASP A 250 18.14 12.84 -8.97
CA ASP A 250 19.03 13.77 -9.68
C ASP A 250 19.81 13.12 -10.82
N GLU A 251 19.77 11.79 -10.97
CA GLU A 251 20.35 11.15 -12.15
C GLU A 251 19.65 11.69 -13.41
N ALA A 252 20.44 12.01 -14.45
CA ALA A 252 19.96 12.74 -15.63
C ALA A 252 18.70 12.15 -16.28
N TYR A 253 18.57 10.82 -16.28
CA TYR A 253 17.37 10.15 -16.78
C TYR A 253 16.15 10.44 -15.88
N PHE A 254 16.25 10.25 -14.57
CA PHE A 254 15.14 10.44 -13.64
C PHE A 254 14.75 11.92 -13.50
N ALA A 255 15.74 12.81 -13.43
CA ALA A 255 15.52 14.26 -13.37
C ALA A 255 14.72 14.76 -14.59
N LYS A 256 15.03 14.25 -15.79
CA LYS A 256 14.34 14.61 -17.04
C LYS A 256 12.93 14.02 -17.14
N ARG A 257 12.68 12.87 -16.50
CA ARG A 257 11.45 12.08 -16.67
C ARG A 257 10.49 12.16 -15.50
N PHE A 258 10.85 12.85 -14.41
CA PHE A 258 10.01 12.97 -13.23
C PHE A 258 8.69 13.66 -13.57
N ILE A 259 7.57 13.01 -13.24
CA ILE A 259 6.23 13.53 -13.48
C ILE A 259 5.61 14.07 -12.18
N GLY A 260 5.76 13.33 -11.08
CA GLY A 260 5.20 13.76 -9.80
C GLY A 260 5.27 12.70 -8.71
N GLY A 261 4.96 13.12 -7.48
CA GLY A 261 4.81 12.24 -6.32
C GLY A 261 3.36 11.90 -6.02
N LYS A 262 3.12 10.75 -5.39
CA LYS A 262 1.81 10.40 -4.79
C LYS A 262 1.96 9.86 -3.38
N ARG A 263 1.09 10.33 -2.48
CA ARG A 263 1.00 9.87 -1.08
C ARG A 263 -0.29 9.09 -0.83
N TYR A 264 -0.13 8.03 -0.05
CA TYR A 264 -1.14 6.98 0.15
C TYR A 264 -1.43 6.69 1.63
N PHE A 265 -0.69 7.30 2.56
CA PHE A 265 -0.83 7.16 4.01
C PHE A 265 -1.25 8.47 4.66
#